data_AF-A0A919Q6M7-F1
#
_entry.id   AF-A0A919Q6M7-F1
#
_cell.length_a   1.000
_cell.length_b   1.000
_cell.length_c   1.000
_cell.angle_alpha   90.00
_cell.angle_beta   90.00
_cell.angle_gamma   90.00
#
_symmetry.space_group_name_H-M   'P 1'
#
loop_
_entity.id
_entity.type
_entity.pdbx_description
1 polymer ?
#
loop_
_entity_poly.entity_id
_entity_poly.type
_entity_poly.pdbx_seq_one_letter_code
_entity_poly.pdbx_strand_id
1 'polypeptide(L)' 'MSGSDRLDNAAEDAKGKMKEGAGKATDDEQLEAEGKWDQTKADAKDKVEDAKDAVAEKYNEATDRDK' A
#
# COMPACT_ATOMS: atom_id res chain seq x y z
N MET A 1 6.80 9.66 -12.91
CA MET A 1 5.57 8.97 -12.48
C MET A 1 4.43 9.46 -13.37
N SER A 2 3.87 8.56 -14.17
CA SER A 2 2.95 8.88 -15.27
C SER A 2 1.54 9.11 -14.75
N GLY A 3 0.71 9.90 -15.45
CA GLY A 3 -0.66 10.20 -15.02
C GLY A 3 -1.56 8.98 -14.81
N SER A 4 -1.22 7.83 -15.44
CA SER A 4 -1.89 6.54 -15.23
C SER A 4 -1.74 6.00 -13.81
N ASP A 5 -0.56 6.09 -13.19
CA ASP A 5 -0.34 5.58 -11.82
C ASP A 5 -1.27 6.26 -10.80
N ARG A 6 -1.48 7.58 -10.95
CA ARG A 6 -2.34 8.33 -10.03
C ARG A 6 -3.81 7.97 -10.20
N LEU A 7 -4.22 7.68 -11.42
CA LEU A 7 -5.60 7.27 -11.71
C LEU A 7 -5.87 5.85 -11.20
N ASP A 8 -4.91 4.94 -11.38
CA ASP A 8 -5.01 3.55 -10.95
C ASP A 8 -5.08 3.47 -9.41
N ASN A 9 -4.19 4.18 -8.71
CA ASN A 9 -4.19 4.25 -7.25
C ASN A 9 -5.49 4.85 -6.70
N ALA A 10 -6.04 5.89 -7.36
CA ALA A 10 -7.32 6.47 -6.98
C ALA A 10 -8.50 5.51 -7.26
N ALA A 11 -8.41 4.70 -8.32
CA ALA A 11 -9.41 3.70 -8.65
C ALA A 11 -9.40 2.54 -7.63
N GLU A 12 -8.22 2.09 -7.20
CA GLU A 12 -8.10 1.07 -6.15
C GLU A 12 -8.63 1.57 -4.80
N ASP A 13 -8.32 2.82 -4.42
CA ASP A 13 -8.83 3.44 -3.19
C ASP A 13 -10.36 3.57 -3.21
N ALA A 14 -10.93 3.99 -4.35
CA ALA A 14 -12.37 4.06 -4.55
C ALA A 14 -13.03 2.67 -4.49
N LYS A 15 -12.38 1.65 -5.07
CA LYS A 15 -12.86 0.26 -5.07
C LYS A 15 -12.82 -0.34 -3.67
N GLY A 16 -11.79 -0.06 -2.87
CA GLY A 16 -11.69 -0.48 -1.46
C GLY A 16 -12.81 0.11 -0.61
N LYS A 17 -13.04 1.43 -0.74
CA LYS A 17 -14.14 2.13 -0.06
C LYS A 17 -15.51 1.62 -0.49
N MET A 18 -15.67 1.29 -1.78
CA MET A 18 -16.90 0.66 -2.27
C MET A 18 -17.10 -0.73 -1.67
N LYS A 19 -16.08 -1.58 -1.57
CA LYS A 19 -16.19 -2.90 -0.92
C LYS A 19 -16.54 -2.78 0.56
N GLU A 20 -15.91 -1.86 1.29
CA GLU A 20 -16.27 -1.58 2.69
C GLU A 20 -17.71 -1.09 2.84
N GLY A 21 -18.14 -0.15 1.99
CA GLY A 21 -19.51 0.38 2.03
C GLY A 21 -20.56 -0.65 1.63
N ALA A 22 -20.28 -1.46 0.61
CA ALA A 22 -21.15 -2.54 0.19
C ALA A 22 -21.24 -3.64 1.26
N GLY A 23 -20.10 -4.08 1.81
CA GLY A 23 -20.05 -5.06 2.90
C GLY A 23 -20.88 -4.64 4.11
N LYS A 24 -20.76 -3.36 4.54
CA LYS A 24 -21.60 -2.80 5.61
C LYS A 24 -23.09 -2.76 5.27
N ALA A 25 -23.44 -2.52 4.02
CA ALA A 25 -24.82 -2.41 3.58
C ALA A 25 -25.50 -3.78 3.42
N THR A 26 -24.75 -4.82 3.05
CA THR A 26 -25.25 -6.19 2.88
C THR A 26 -24.95 -7.11 4.07
N ASP A 27 -24.36 -6.60 5.16
CA ASP A 27 -23.90 -7.40 6.31
C ASP A 27 -22.91 -8.51 5.90
N ASP A 28 -22.09 -8.22 4.89
CA ASP A 28 -21.08 -9.14 4.35
C ASP A 28 -19.71 -8.81 4.93
N GLU A 29 -19.37 -9.53 6.01
CA GLU A 29 -18.11 -9.36 6.74
C GLU A 29 -16.87 -9.62 5.86
N GLN A 30 -16.97 -10.45 4.81
CA GLN A 30 -15.85 -10.70 3.92
C GLN A 30 -15.53 -9.48 3.06
N LEU A 31 -16.55 -8.82 2.49
CA LEU A 31 -16.36 -7.60 1.69
C LEU A 31 -15.81 -6.43 2.51
N GLU A 32 -16.29 -6.26 3.74
CA GLU A 32 -15.72 -5.26 4.66
C GLU A 32 -14.26 -5.58 5.00
N ALA A 33 -13.99 -6.84 5.35
CA ALA A 33 -12.64 -7.28 5.69
C ALA A 33 -11.69 -7.10 4.51
N GLU A 34 -12.06 -7.51 3.29
CA GLU A 34 -11.23 -7.35 2.10
C GLU A 34 -10.81 -5.90 1.85
N GLY A 35 -11.76 -4.95 1.90
CA GLY A 35 -11.44 -3.54 1.68
C GLY A 35 -10.48 -2.98 2.73
N LYS A 36 -10.66 -3.36 3.99
CA LYS A 36 -9.81 -2.93 5.11
C LYS A 36 -8.43 -3.62 5.11
N TRP A 37 -8.39 -4.89 4.71
CA TRP A 37 -7.15 -5.66 4.54
C TRP A 37 -6.30 -5.11 3.40
N ASP A 38 -6.90 -4.74 2.27
CA ASP A 38 -6.20 -4.13 1.13
C ASP A 38 -5.54 -2.79 1.53
N GLN A 39 -6.29 -1.91 2.21
CA GLN A 39 -5.73 -0.66 2.72
C GLN A 39 -4.57 -0.89 3.70
N THR A 40 -4.77 -1.79 4.67
CA THR A 40 -3.73 -2.09 5.67
C THR A 40 -2.48 -2.67 5.03
N LYS A 41 -2.65 -3.53 4.02
CA LYS A 41 -1.55 -4.17 3.31
C LYS A 41 -0.78 -3.15 2.47
N ALA A 42 -1.47 -2.24 1.79
CA ALA A 42 -0.83 -1.14 1.07
C ALA A 42 0.01 -0.26 2.01
N ASP A 43 -0.59 0.21 3.11
CA ASP A 43 0.08 1.05 4.11
C ASP A 43 1.32 0.37 4.74
N ALA A 44 1.21 -0.93 5.00
CA ALA A 44 2.31 -1.74 5.50
C ALA A 44 3.42 -1.91 4.45
N LYS A 45 3.04 -2.09 3.18
CA LYS A 45 3.99 -2.29 2.09
C LYS A 45 4.79 -1.02 1.80
N ASP A 46 4.11 0.14 1.74
CA ASP A 46 4.77 1.45 1.64
C ASP A 46 5.78 1.65 2.77
N LYS A 47 5.38 1.45 4.04
CA LYS A 47 6.29 1.61 5.18
C LYS A 47 7.48 0.65 5.16
N VAL A 48 7.27 -0.58 4.68
CA VAL A 48 8.34 -1.58 4.56
C VAL A 48 9.28 -1.22 3.41
N GLU A 49 8.77 -0.74 2.28
CA GLU A 49 9.59 -0.27 1.16
C GLU A 49 10.42 0.95 1.56
N ASP A 50 9.82 1.95 2.23
CA ASP A 50 10.51 3.14 2.75
C ASP A 50 11.65 2.76 3.72
N ALA A 51 11.36 1.85 4.66
CA ALA A 51 12.37 1.37 5.62
C ALA A 51 13.48 0.55 4.94
N LYS A 52 13.13 -0.27 3.94
CA LYS A 52 14.12 -1.04 3.16
C LYS A 52 15.00 -0.12 2.32
N ASP A 53 14.44 0.92 1.73
CA ASP A 53 15.16 1.89 0.91
C ASP A 53 16.17 2.68 1.76
N ALA A 54 15.74 3.20 2.92
CA ALA A 54 16.61 3.89 3.86
C ALA A 54 17.75 2.99 4.41
N VAL A 55 17.45 1.71 4.67
CA VAL A 55 18.46 0.72 5.09
C VAL A 55 19.40 0.37 3.95
N ALA A 56 18.89 0.17 2.73
CA ALA A 56 19.70 -0.14 1.56
C ALA A 56 20.63 1.03 1.19
N GLU A 57 20.15 2.27 1.26
CA GLU A 57 20.95 3.48 1.03
C GLU A 57 22.10 3.58 2.05
N LYS A 58 21.79 3.42 3.35
CA LYS A 58 22.78 3.41 4.43
C LYS A 58 23.81 2.27 4.29
N TYR A 59 23.35 1.08 3.89
CA TYR A 59 24.20 -0.09 3.74
C TYR A 59 25.15 0.04 2.54
N ASN A 60 24.68 0.60 1.42
CA ASN A 60 25.54 0.93 0.27
C ASN A 60 26.57 2.01 0.65
N GLU A 61 26.14 3.10 1.31
CA GLU A 61 27.06 4.16 1.76
C GLU A 61 28.16 3.63 2.70
N ALA A 62 27.83 2.69 3.59
CA ALA A 62 28.79 2.05 4.47
C ALA A 62 29.70 1.05 3.74
N THR A 63 29.18 0.31 2.76
CA THR A 63 29.95 -0.68 1.99
C THR A 63 30.91 -0.03 0.99
N ASP A 64 30.57 1.11 0.42
CA ASP A 64 31.43 1.87 -0.50
C ASP A 64 32.58 2.61 0.19
N ARG A 65 32.55 2.80 1.52
CA ARG A 65 33.66 3.41 2.28
C ARG A 65 34.83 2.48 2.59
N ASP A 66 34.65 1.17 2.44
CA ASP A 66 35.67 0.15 2.76
C ASP A 66 36.40 -0.39 1.50
N LYS A 67 36.25 0.24 0.33
CA LYS A 67 36.96 -0.12 -0.92
C LYS A 67 37.90 0.96 -1.45
#